data_AF-A0A8T4BSW5-F1
#
_entry.id   AF-A0A8T4BSW5-F1
#
_cell.length_a   1.000
_cell.length_b   1.000
_cell.length_c   1.000
_cell.angle_alpha   90.00
_cell.angle_beta   90.00
_cell.angle_gamma   90.00
#
_symmetry.space_group_name_H-M   'P 1'
#
loop_
_entity.id
_entity.type
_entity.pdbx_description
1 polymer ?
#
loop_
_entity_poly.entity_id
_entity_poly.type
_entity_poly.pdbx_seq_one_letter_code
_entity_poly.pdbx_strand_id
1 'polypeptide(L)'
;MKSQDPRGGVYNPTVCENHIFYRIEDSKGVSSIARAEYKMQNSRVKVISKKIDHVITPEYDYEIKGCEDPRAVRIDDKFFMTYVGAGKGSLCLAESNDLISWNKRGVILKPSETGWDSSLVKAGAIFPHKVGEYYYMFYLGEIKAWYTRIGIVRSKNLYDWGRFLDEPILAPREGHFDSQGVEPCATFYEDSINAGVLIYAGWDKKLVHQGGVALFSMESPEEIVYQRSTPFLEPKESWERCGKVPNVVFPTGVLKQPGKSKINILWGAADKVIGEKPYTIEELLGR
;
A
#
# COMPACT_ATOMS: atom_id res chain seq x y z
N MET A 1 0.37 4.05 -16.24
CA MET A 1 -0.48 5.28 -16.28
C MET A 1 0.42 6.51 -16.09
N LYS A 2 0.13 7.66 -16.71
CA LYS A 2 0.91 8.90 -16.58
C LYS A 2 -0.02 10.10 -16.34
N SER A 3 0.45 11.10 -15.60
CA SER A 3 -0.26 12.37 -15.42
C SER A 3 -0.41 13.11 -16.75
N GLN A 4 -1.53 13.83 -16.93
CA GLN A 4 -1.70 14.78 -18.03
C GLN A 4 -1.05 16.15 -17.73
N ASP A 5 -0.87 16.49 -16.45
CA ASP A 5 -0.05 17.64 -16.03
C ASP A 5 1.43 17.22 -15.97
N PRO A 6 2.34 17.83 -16.76
CA PRO A 6 3.76 17.49 -16.75
C PRO A 6 4.47 17.77 -15.43
N ARG A 7 3.88 18.60 -14.54
CA ARG A 7 4.38 18.91 -13.19
C ARG A 7 3.74 18.05 -12.11
N GLY A 8 2.59 17.43 -12.39
CA GLY A 8 1.92 16.50 -11.49
C GLY A 8 2.44 15.07 -11.61
N GLY A 9 1.96 14.20 -10.72
CA GLY A 9 2.27 12.77 -10.73
C GLY A 9 1.02 11.92 -10.51
N VAL A 10 1.01 10.71 -11.08
CA VAL A 10 0.05 9.66 -10.74
C VAL A 10 0.83 8.44 -10.24
N TYR A 11 0.68 8.10 -8.97
CA TYR A 11 1.49 7.07 -8.32
C TYR A 11 0.74 6.49 -7.11
N ASN A 12 1.39 5.55 -6.42
CA ASN A 12 0.85 4.79 -5.29
C ASN A 12 -0.54 4.18 -5.58
N PRO A 13 -0.64 3.33 -6.62
CA PRO A 13 -1.90 2.71 -7.00
C PRO A 13 -2.30 1.63 -5.99
N THR A 14 -3.59 1.48 -5.74
CA THR A 14 -4.18 0.28 -5.15
C THR A 14 -5.28 -0.22 -6.06
N VAL A 15 -5.50 -1.54 -6.09
CA VAL A 15 -6.52 -2.16 -6.94
C VAL A 15 -7.57 -2.78 -6.04
N CYS A 16 -8.83 -2.47 -6.31
CA CYS A 16 -9.96 -3.11 -5.64
C CYS A 16 -11.03 -3.38 -6.70
N GLU A 17 -11.38 -4.65 -6.87
CA GLU A 17 -12.27 -5.12 -7.95
C GLU A 17 -11.79 -4.62 -9.33
N ASN A 18 -12.68 -3.99 -10.09
CA ASN A 18 -12.44 -3.41 -11.41
C ASN A 18 -11.93 -1.95 -11.38
N HIS A 19 -11.46 -1.49 -10.22
CA HIS A 19 -10.98 -0.11 -10.02
C HIS A 19 -9.52 -0.05 -9.58
N ILE A 20 -8.85 1.01 -10.05
CA ILE A 20 -7.55 1.45 -9.57
C ILE A 20 -7.78 2.78 -8.85
N PHE A 21 -7.40 2.86 -7.59
CA PHE A 21 -7.31 4.12 -6.86
C PHE A 21 -5.85 4.55 -6.80
N TYR A 22 -5.57 5.82 -7.01
CA TYR A 22 -4.20 6.29 -7.09
C TYR A 22 -4.10 7.72 -6.57
N ARG A 23 -2.93 8.04 -6.01
CA ARG A 23 -2.60 9.40 -5.63
C ARG A 23 -2.40 10.24 -6.88
N ILE A 24 -3.01 11.42 -6.90
CA ILE A 24 -2.75 12.47 -7.87
C ILE A 24 -2.44 13.77 -7.12
N GLU A 25 -1.37 14.44 -7.55
CA GLU A 25 -0.93 15.71 -6.99
C GLU A 25 -1.22 16.84 -7.98
N ASP A 26 -1.82 17.93 -7.49
CA ASP A 26 -2.06 19.13 -8.29
C ASP A 26 -0.79 20.01 -8.43
N SER A 27 -0.88 21.05 -9.26
CA SER A 27 0.25 21.97 -9.48
C SER A 27 0.71 22.76 -8.24
N LYS A 28 -0.05 22.73 -7.14
CA LYS A 28 0.28 23.36 -5.85
C LYS A 28 0.85 22.36 -4.84
N GLY A 29 0.97 21.08 -5.22
CA GLY A 29 1.46 20.02 -4.35
C GLY A 29 0.40 19.38 -3.47
N VAL A 30 -0.88 19.72 -3.63
CA VAL A 30 -1.97 19.14 -2.84
C VAL A 30 -2.39 17.82 -3.47
N SER A 31 -2.36 16.75 -2.66
CA SER A 31 -2.71 15.41 -3.11
C SER A 31 -4.18 15.08 -2.90
N SER A 32 -4.73 14.29 -3.81
CA SER A 32 -6.04 13.66 -3.68
C SER A 32 -5.97 12.22 -4.19
N ILE A 33 -6.99 11.43 -3.92
CA ILE A 33 -7.12 10.08 -4.45
C ILE A 33 -8.14 10.10 -5.57
N ALA A 34 -7.69 9.67 -6.75
CA ALA A 34 -8.52 9.51 -7.93
C ALA A 34 -8.79 8.04 -8.22
N ARG A 35 -9.88 7.77 -8.92
CA ARG A 35 -10.35 6.46 -9.36
C ARG A 35 -10.19 6.33 -10.88
N ALA A 36 -9.80 5.15 -11.33
CA ALA A 36 -9.86 4.74 -12.71
C ALA A 36 -10.45 3.35 -12.84
N GLU A 37 -11.37 3.17 -13.79
CA GLU A 37 -11.84 1.86 -14.21
C GLU A 37 -10.84 1.25 -15.20
N TYR A 38 -10.69 -0.06 -15.13
CA TYR A 38 -9.86 -0.80 -16.06
C TYR A 38 -10.56 -2.05 -16.56
N LYS A 39 -10.04 -2.60 -17.65
CA LYS A 39 -10.33 -3.96 -18.10
C LYS A 39 -9.04 -4.69 -18.38
N MET A 40 -9.08 -6.01 -18.28
CA MET A 40 -7.95 -6.84 -18.71
C MET A 40 -7.96 -7.01 -20.22
N GLN A 41 -6.79 -6.80 -20.85
CA GLN A 41 -6.56 -7.08 -22.26
C GLN A 41 -5.19 -7.74 -22.40
N ASN A 42 -5.14 -8.98 -22.93
CA ASN A 42 -3.90 -9.74 -23.11
C ASN A 42 -3.07 -9.84 -21.81
N SER A 43 -3.72 -10.17 -20.69
CA SER A 43 -3.10 -10.25 -19.35
C SER A 43 -2.48 -8.95 -18.82
N ARG A 44 -2.85 -7.81 -19.41
CA ARG A 44 -2.44 -6.47 -19.01
C ARG A 44 -3.63 -5.63 -18.58
N VAL A 45 -3.40 -4.73 -17.63
CA VAL A 45 -4.37 -3.74 -17.20
C VAL A 45 -4.49 -2.65 -18.27
N LYS A 46 -5.71 -2.45 -18.79
CA LYS A 46 -6.05 -1.35 -19.68
C LYS A 46 -7.04 -0.43 -19.02
N VAL A 47 -6.57 0.76 -18.64
CA VAL A 47 -7.42 1.84 -18.12
C VAL A 47 -8.43 2.27 -19.20
N ILE A 48 -9.70 2.38 -18.82
CA ILE A 48 -10.80 2.78 -19.70
C ILE A 48 -11.44 4.12 -19.30
N SER A 49 -11.15 4.62 -18.10
CA SER A 49 -11.55 5.97 -17.68
C SER A 49 -10.98 7.03 -18.62
N LYS A 50 -11.85 7.98 -18.99
CA LYS A 50 -11.50 9.10 -19.91
C LYS A 50 -11.20 10.41 -19.19
N LYS A 51 -11.63 10.53 -17.93
CA LYS A 51 -11.50 11.73 -17.09
C LYS A 51 -10.93 11.33 -15.74
N ILE A 52 -10.29 12.28 -15.08
CA ILE A 52 -9.85 12.13 -13.69
C ILE A 52 -11.11 12.21 -12.82
N ASP A 53 -11.30 11.19 -11.98
CA ASP A 53 -12.43 11.05 -11.08
C ASP A 53 -11.91 11.09 -9.64
N HIS A 54 -11.98 12.25 -8.98
CA HIS A 54 -11.49 12.42 -7.61
C HIS A 54 -12.53 11.85 -6.62
N VAL A 55 -12.11 10.89 -5.79
CA VAL A 55 -13.01 10.20 -4.86
C VAL A 55 -12.72 10.49 -3.38
N ILE A 56 -11.49 10.89 -3.05
CA ILE A 56 -11.12 11.41 -1.74
C ILE A 56 -10.27 12.67 -1.93
N THR A 57 -10.78 13.80 -1.47
CA THR A 57 -10.12 15.13 -1.50
C THR A 57 -10.02 15.70 -0.09
N PRO A 58 -9.14 16.66 0.20
CA PRO A 58 -9.12 17.30 1.51
C PRO A 58 -10.46 17.98 1.87
N GLU A 59 -11.05 17.57 2.99
CA GLU A 59 -12.28 18.15 3.56
C GLU A 59 -12.10 18.57 5.03
N TYR A 60 -11.13 17.99 5.73
CA TYR A 60 -10.90 18.20 7.16
C TYR A 60 -9.48 18.71 7.45
N ASP A 61 -9.30 19.41 8.58
CA ASP A 61 -8.01 19.97 9.01
C ASP A 61 -6.87 18.94 9.08
N TYR A 62 -7.20 17.70 9.42
CA TYR A 62 -6.20 16.64 9.53
C TYR A 62 -5.61 16.23 8.17
N GLU A 63 -6.27 16.54 7.06
CA GLU A 63 -5.85 16.20 5.69
C GLU A 63 -5.69 17.44 4.80
N ILE A 64 -5.54 18.63 5.41
CA ILE A 64 -5.52 19.93 4.69
C ILE A 64 -4.39 20.07 3.66
N LYS A 65 -3.32 19.27 3.77
CA LYS A 65 -2.20 19.24 2.81
C LYS A 65 -2.38 18.18 1.72
N GLY A 66 -3.35 17.27 1.87
CA GLY A 66 -3.64 16.24 0.88
C GLY A 66 -4.16 14.93 1.47
N CYS A 67 -4.73 14.11 0.58
CA CYS A 67 -5.06 12.71 0.85
C CYS A 67 -4.13 11.83 0.00
N GLU A 68 -3.38 10.95 0.65
CA GLU A 68 -2.26 10.24 0.00
C GLU A 68 -2.33 8.72 0.22
N ASP A 69 -1.56 8.00 -0.60
CA ASP A 69 -1.21 6.58 -0.45
C ASP A 69 -2.38 5.63 -0.15
N PRO A 70 -3.41 5.59 -1.02
CA PRO A 70 -4.59 4.77 -0.82
C PRO A 70 -4.22 3.28 -0.81
N ARG A 71 -4.87 2.52 0.07
CA ARG A 71 -4.86 1.05 0.07
C ARG A 71 -6.30 0.61 0.25
N ALA A 72 -6.86 -0.04 -0.77
CA ALA A 72 -8.27 -0.40 -0.82
C ALA A 72 -8.43 -1.91 -0.78
N VAL A 73 -9.44 -2.37 -0.05
CA VAL A 73 -9.75 -3.79 0.11
C VAL A 73 -11.27 -3.98 0.16
N ARG A 74 -11.74 -5.10 -0.38
CA ARG A 74 -13.11 -5.56 -0.16
C ARG A 74 -13.12 -6.52 1.01
N ILE A 75 -14.05 -6.30 1.93
CA ILE A 75 -14.33 -7.22 3.04
C ILE A 75 -15.84 -7.41 3.09
N ASP A 76 -16.27 -8.65 2.91
CA ASP A 76 -17.68 -9.02 2.77
C ASP A 76 -18.36 -8.24 1.62
N ASP A 77 -19.40 -7.47 1.92
CA ASP A 77 -20.18 -6.66 0.99
C ASP A 77 -19.74 -5.18 0.91
N LYS A 78 -18.68 -4.80 1.65
CA LYS A 78 -18.19 -3.42 1.74
C LYS A 78 -16.76 -3.26 1.25
N PHE A 79 -16.43 -2.01 0.94
CA PHE A 79 -15.10 -1.59 0.55
C PHE A 79 -14.52 -0.66 1.60
N PHE A 80 -13.25 -0.87 1.94
CA PHE A 80 -12.50 -0.07 2.89
C PHE A 80 -11.28 0.50 2.19
N MET A 81 -10.98 1.76 2.45
CA MET A 81 -9.78 2.41 1.98
C MET A 81 -9.09 3.09 3.15
N THR A 82 -7.88 2.62 3.43
CA THR A 82 -6.97 3.34 4.30
C THR A 82 -6.18 4.34 3.47
N TYR A 83 -5.94 5.52 4.03
CA TYR A 83 -5.22 6.58 3.35
C TYR A 83 -4.49 7.46 4.37
N VAL A 84 -3.54 8.26 3.88
CA VAL A 84 -2.82 9.25 4.70
C VAL A 84 -3.53 10.59 4.60
N GLY A 85 -3.93 11.12 5.74
CA GLY A 85 -4.38 12.52 5.84
C GLY A 85 -3.18 13.42 6.08
N ALA A 86 -2.65 14.03 5.02
CA ALA A 86 -1.48 14.90 5.12
C ALA A 86 -1.88 16.22 5.80
N GLY A 87 -1.39 16.43 7.02
CA GLY A 87 -1.81 17.55 7.87
C GLY A 87 -1.49 17.23 9.33
N LYS A 88 -2.52 17.15 10.17
CA LYS A 88 -2.44 16.54 11.52
C LYS A 88 -2.93 15.08 11.53
N GLY A 89 -3.37 14.58 10.38
CA GLY A 89 -3.76 13.20 10.18
C GLY A 89 -2.53 12.30 10.07
N SER A 90 -2.78 11.01 10.22
CA SER A 90 -1.76 9.96 10.15
C SER A 90 -2.35 8.86 9.28
N LEU A 91 -2.83 7.77 9.88
CA LEU A 91 -3.56 6.72 9.19
C LEU A 91 -5.07 6.92 9.33
N CYS A 92 -5.74 7.16 8.21
CA CYS A 92 -7.19 7.41 8.13
C CYS A 92 -7.92 6.26 7.42
N LEU A 93 -9.24 6.21 7.60
CA LEU A 93 -10.13 5.23 6.97
C LEU A 93 -11.27 5.93 6.24
N ALA A 94 -11.65 5.39 5.09
CA ALA A 94 -12.90 5.65 4.40
C ALA A 94 -13.57 4.31 4.03
N GLU A 95 -14.89 4.31 3.91
CA GLU A 95 -15.66 3.14 3.46
C GLU A 95 -16.56 3.48 2.28
N SER A 96 -16.91 2.47 1.48
CA SER A 96 -17.80 2.61 0.34
C SER A 96 -18.63 1.34 0.15
N ASN A 97 -19.80 1.49 -0.47
CA ASN A 97 -20.64 0.38 -0.92
C ASN A 97 -20.58 0.19 -2.46
N ASP A 98 -20.02 1.14 -3.21
CA ASP A 98 -20.09 1.20 -4.68
C ASP A 98 -18.75 1.52 -5.36
N LEU A 99 -17.67 1.70 -4.60
CA LEU A 99 -16.33 2.12 -5.03
C LEU A 99 -16.26 3.55 -5.62
N ILE A 100 -17.38 4.27 -5.66
CA ILE A 100 -17.51 5.61 -6.25
C ILE A 100 -17.65 6.65 -5.14
N SER A 101 -18.61 6.43 -4.24
CA SER A 101 -18.93 7.31 -3.13
C SER A 101 -18.26 6.80 -1.87
N TRP A 102 -17.48 7.65 -1.21
CA TRP A 102 -16.70 7.27 -0.03
C TRP A 102 -17.08 8.09 1.20
N ASN A 103 -17.36 7.42 2.30
CA ASN A 103 -17.62 8.02 3.60
C ASN A 103 -16.34 7.98 4.45
N LYS A 104 -15.75 9.14 4.73
CA LYS A 104 -14.56 9.23 5.59
C LYS A 104 -14.92 8.99 7.05
N ARG A 105 -14.18 8.08 7.67
CA ARG A 105 -14.29 7.75 9.11
C ARG A 105 -13.25 8.48 9.96
N GLY A 106 -12.28 9.16 9.33
CA GLY A 106 -11.24 9.93 10.01
C GLY A 106 -10.04 9.10 10.41
N VAL A 107 -9.27 9.61 11.38
CA VAL A 107 -8.04 8.98 11.86
C VAL A 107 -8.36 7.73 12.69
N ILE A 108 -7.84 6.59 12.26
CA ILE A 108 -8.05 5.28 12.93
C ILE A 108 -6.85 4.78 13.72
N LEU A 109 -5.65 5.32 13.47
CA LEU A 109 -4.46 5.02 14.23
C LEU A 109 -3.58 6.28 14.32
N LYS A 110 -3.18 6.61 15.54
CA LYS A 110 -2.23 7.69 15.86
C LYS A 110 -0.89 7.11 16.28
N PRO A 111 0.22 7.87 16.16
CA PRO A 111 1.49 7.49 16.76
C PRO A 111 1.30 7.15 18.24
N SER A 112 2.05 6.17 18.73
CA SER A 112 2.06 5.84 20.15
C SER A 112 2.67 7.00 20.96
N GLU A 113 2.35 7.08 22.25
CA GLU A 113 3.00 8.07 23.13
C GLU A 113 4.50 7.77 23.30
N THR A 114 4.85 6.49 23.29
CA THR A 114 6.21 5.97 23.45
C THR A 114 6.39 4.71 22.61
N GLY A 115 7.62 4.40 22.23
CA GLY A 115 7.96 3.17 21.52
C GLY A 115 8.37 3.41 20.06
N TRP A 116 8.46 2.33 19.30
CA TRP A 116 9.07 2.34 17.97
C TRP A 116 8.24 3.03 16.89
N ASP A 117 6.95 3.30 17.14
CA ASP A 117 6.02 3.97 16.22
C ASP A 117 5.46 5.29 16.79
N SER A 118 6.23 5.93 17.68
CA SER A 118 5.83 7.14 18.40
C SER A 118 5.98 8.45 17.60
N SER A 119 6.74 8.44 16.51
CA SER A 119 6.92 9.63 15.66
C SER A 119 5.84 9.72 14.57
N LEU A 120 5.58 8.63 13.85
CA LEU A 120 4.65 8.61 12.73
C LEU A 120 4.04 7.21 12.56
N VAL A 121 2.76 7.16 12.17
CA VAL A 121 2.12 5.95 11.64
C VAL A 121 1.42 6.22 10.31
N LYS A 122 1.56 5.35 9.32
CA LYS A 122 0.88 5.51 8.02
C LYS A 122 0.72 4.17 7.31
N ALA A 123 0.26 4.23 6.06
CA ALA A 123 0.37 3.11 5.12
C ALA A 123 -0.36 1.81 5.52
N GLY A 124 -1.48 1.89 6.23
CA GLY A 124 -2.24 0.70 6.65
C GLY A 124 -2.64 -0.19 5.47
N ALA A 125 -2.31 -1.47 5.51
CA ALA A 125 -2.74 -2.49 4.56
C ALA A 125 -3.56 -3.54 5.31
N ILE A 126 -4.88 -3.50 5.14
CA ILE A 126 -5.80 -4.43 5.80
C ILE A 126 -5.75 -5.78 5.10
N PHE A 127 -5.65 -6.85 5.87
CA PHE A 127 -5.78 -8.22 5.38
C PHE A 127 -7.26 -8.55 5.11
N PRO A 128 -7.63 -9.00 3.89
CA PRO A 128 -9.04 -9.19 3.51
C PRO A 128 -9.77 -10.30 4.27
N HIS A 129 -9.06 -11.16 5.02
CA HIS A 129 -9.67 -12.27 5.75
C HIS A 129 -9.64 -12.03 7.25
N LYS A 130 -10.75 -12.39 7.90
CA LYS A 130 -10.84 -12.48 9.35
C LYS A 130 -10.13 -13.74 9.82
N VAL A 131 -9.29 -13.62 10.86
CA VAL A 131 -8.61 -14.75 11.52
C VAL A 131 -9.10 -14.82 12.95
N GLY A 132 -9.79 -15.92 13.28
CA GLY A 132 -10.55 -16.04 14.53
C GLY A 132 -11.60 -14.93 14.66
N GLU A 133 -11.50 -14.14 15.73
CA GLU A 133 -12.42 -13.01 15.98
C GLU A 133 -11.94 -11.67 15.40
N TYR A 134 -10.75 -11.62 14.80
CA TYR A 134 -10.08 -10.37 14.47
C TYR A 134 -9.81 -10.20 12.98
N TYR A 135 -9.93 -8.95 12.52
CA TYR A 135 -9.32 -8.44 11.32
C TYR A 135 -7.94 -7.87 11.66
N TYR A 136 -7.01 -7.92 10.71
CA TYR A 136 -5.63 -7.49 10.89
C TYR A 136 -5.24 -6.43 9.87
N MET A 137 -4.44 -5.46 10.30
CA MET A 137 -3.89 -4.42 9.43
C MET A 137 -2.41 -4.23 9.72
N PHE A 138 -1.61 -4.31 8.67
CA PHE A 138 -0.19 -4.05 8.69
C PHE A 138 0.01 -2.56 8.49
N TYR A 139 0.85 -1.90 9.28
CA TYR A 139 1.04 -0.46 9.20
C TYR A 139 2.51 -0.09 9.32
N LEU A 140 2.88 1.04 8.74
CA LEU A 140 4.19 1.63 8.96
C LEU A 140 4.18 2.39 10.28
N GLY A 141 5.18 2.12 11.10
CA GLY A 141 5.53 2.93 12.26
C GLY A 141 6.96 3.43 12.18
N GLU A 142 7.21 4.58 12.77
CA GLU A 142 8.49 5.26 12.76
C GLU A 142 8.79 5.90 14.13
N ILE A 143 10.05 5.82 14.55
CA ILE A 143 10.58 6.54 15.73
C ILE A 143 11.52 7.68 15.32
N LYS A 144 12.17 7.55 14.17
CA LYS A 144 13.12 8.51 13.62
C LYS A 144 12.90 8.57 12.11
N ALA A 145 12.89 9.79 11.58
CA ALA A 145 12.80 10.04 10.14
C ALA A 145 13.62 9.05 9.31
N TRP A 146 12.97 8.40 8.34
CA TRP A 146 13.51 7.42 7.39
C TRP A 146 13.94 6.07 7.98
N TYR A 147 13.71 5.84 9.28
CA TYR A 147 13.90 4.54 9.92
C TYR A 147 12.54 3.96 10.32
N THR A 148 11.93 3.26 9.36
CA THR A 148 10.57 2.76 9.45
C THR A 148 10.54 1.25 9.63
N ARG A 149 9.49 0.76 10.27
CA ARG A 149 9.26 -0.65 10.55
C ARG A 149 7.79 -0.98 10.27
N ILE A 150 7.47 -2.25 10.07
CA ILE A 150 6.09 -2.70 9.86
C ILE A 150 5.59 -3.31 11.17
N GLY A 151 4.52 -2.74 11.71
CA GLY A 151 3.76 -3.31 12.81
C GLY A 151 2.45 -3.91 12.32
N ILE A 152 1.72 -4.50 13.27
CA ILE A 152 0.40 -5.08 13.03
C ILE A 152 -0.56 -4.66 14.15
N VAL A 153 -1.76 -4.26 13.76
CA VAL A 153 -2.88 -3.98 14.67
C VAL A 153 -4.03 -4.90 14.34
N ARG A 154 -4.95 -5.09 15.29
CA ARG A 154 -6.14 -5.91 15.11
C ARG A 154 -7.41 -5.16 15.46
N SER A 155 -8.53 -5.58 14.86
CA SER A 155 -9.85 -5.01 15.10
C SER A 155 -10.91 -6.10 15.11
N LYS A 156 -11.96 -5.96 15.93
CA LYS A 156 -13.14 -6.85 15.86
C LYS A 156 -14.19 -6.38 14.85
N ASN A 157 -14.13 -5.11 14.43
CA ASN A 157 -15.20 -4.46 13.68
C ASN A 157 -14.73 -3.61 12.47
N LEU A 158 -13.42 -3.58 12.16
CA LEU A 158 -12.77 -2.79 11.10
C LEU A 158 -12.68 -1.28 11.34
N TYR A 159 -13.22 -0.78 12.43
CA TYR A 159 -13.24 0.65 12.77
C TYR A 159 -12.30 0.96 13.94
N ASP A 160 -12.33 0.12 14.97
CA ASP A 160 -11.53 0.28 16.18
C ASP A 160 -10.29 -0.60 16.10
N TRP A 161 -9.13 0.01 15.86
CA TRP A 161 -7.86 -0.70 15.68
C TRP A 161 -6.98 -0.57 16.92
N GLY A 162 -6.53 -1.71 17.45
CA GLY A 162 -5.71 -1.78 18.64
C GLY A 162 -4.37 -2.45 18.38
N ARG A 163 -3.31 -1.86 18.94
CA ARG A 163 -2.01 -2.53 19.10
C ARG A 163 -2.19 -3.69 20.08
N PHE A 164 -1.52 -4.81 19.80
CA PHE A 164 -1.48 -5.97 20.68
C PHE A 164 -0.06 -6.54 20.82
N LEU A 165 0.91 -5.90 20.17
CA LEU A 165 2.34 -6.15 20.28
C LEU A 165 3.05 -4.84 20.58
N ASP A 166 4.13 -4.92 21.35
CA ASP A 166 4.99 -3.77 21.66
C ASP A 166 6.09 -3.56 20.61
N GLU A 167 6.38 -4.59 19.79
CA GLU A 167 7.45 -4.60 18.80
C GLU A 167 6.91 -4.77 17.36
N PRO A 168 7.64 -4.30 16.34
CA PRO A 168 7.28 -4.50 14.94
C PRO A 168 7.46 -5.97 14.51
N ILE A 169 6.78 -6.35 13.43
CA ILE A 169 6.87 -7.69 12.83
C ILE A 169 7.84 -7.75 11.64
N LEU A 170 8.14 -6.61 11.01
CA LEU A 170 9.30 -6.48 10.11
C LEU A 170 10.09 -5.22 10.44
N ALA A 171 11.42 -5.36 10.45
CA ALA A 171 12.37 -4.27 10.65
C ALA A 171 13.45 -4.28 9.57
N PRO A 172 14.18 -3.16 9.38
CA PRO A 172 15.26 -3.09 8.41
C PRO A 172 16.34 -4.14 8.64
N ARG A 173 16.88 -4.72 7.56
CA ARG A 173 17.89 -5.78 7.61
C ARG A 173 19.22 -5.30 7.05
N GLU A 174 20.25 -5.22 7.88
CA GLU A 174 21.60 -4.84 7.44
C GLU A 174 22.04 -5.74 6.25
N GLY A 175 22.68 -5.14 5.25
CA GLY A 175 23.15 -5.86 4.05
C GLY A 175 22.07 -6.25 3.03
N HIS A 176 20.80 -5.93 3.28
CA HIS A 176 19.68 -6.18 2.36
C HIS A 176 19.18 -4.90 1.68
N PHE A 177 18.31 -5.06 0.68
CA PHE A 177 17.67 -3.94 -0.02
C PHE A 177 16.77 -3.08 0.88
N ASP A 178 16.32 -3.65 2.00
CA ASP A 178 15.49 -3.02 3.02
C ASP A 178 16.28 -2.66 4.27
N SER A 179 17.55 -2.23 4.11
CA SER A 179 18.47 -1.97 5.21
C SER A 179 18.26 -0.66 5.97
N GLN A 180 17.41 0.25 5.47
CA GLN A 180 17.14 1.54 6.10
C GLN A 180 15.67 1.68 6.53
N GLY A 181 14.72 1.15 5.77
CA GLY A 181 13.30 1.23 6.12
C GLY A 181 12.43 0.28 5.30
N VAL A 182 11.24 0.01 5.85
CA VAL A 182 10.19 -0.83 5.26
C VAL A 182 8.82 -0.18 5.41
N GLU A 183 7.93 -0.40 4.44
CA GLU A 183 6.54 0.09 4.44
C GLU A 183 5.60 -0.99 3.85
N PRO A 184 4.47 -1.33 4.50
CA PRO A 184 3.53 -2.29 3.93
C PRO A 184 2.80 -1.67 2.74
N CYS A 185 2.63 -2.45 1.68
CA CYS A 185 2.02 -1.99 0.44
C CYS A 185 0.63 -2.60 0.25
N ALA A 186 0.54 -3.92 0.26
CA ALA A 186 -0.70 -4.65 0.04
C ALA A 186 -0.63 -6.02 0.71
N THR A 187 -1.79 -6.59 1.02
CA THR A 187 -1.89 -7.96 1.53
C THR A 187 -2.95 -8.74 0.78
N PHE A 188 -2.75 -10.06 0.68
CA PHE A 188 -3.73 -10.99 0.11
C PHE A 188 -3.47 -12.40 0.62
N TYR A 189 -4.45 -13.28 0.48
CA TYR A 189 -4.28 -14.71 0.77
C TYR A 189 -3.91 -15.49 -0.50
N GLU A 190 -2.92 -16.38 -0.38
CA GLU A 190 -2.51 -17.27 -1.46
C GLU A 190 -2.84 -18.72 -1.14
N ASP A 191 -3.82 -19.25 -1.87
CA ASP A 191 -4.39 -20.58 -1.69
C ASP A 191 -3.35 -21.69 -1.94
N SER A 192 -2.48 -21.51 -2.94
CA SER A 192 -1.52 -22.55 -3.35
C SER A 192 -0.47 -22.89 -2.29
N ILE A 193 -0.24 -21.99 -1.33
CA ILE A 193 0.74 -22.16 -0.25
C ILE A 193 0.12 -21.97 1.14
N ASN A 194 -1.20 -21.79 1.22
CA ASN A 194 -1.95 -21.53 2.46
C ASN A 194 -1.28 -20.49 3.37
N ALA A 195 -0.98 -19.31 2.81
CA ALA A 195 -0.31 -18.25 3.55
C ALA A 195 -0.90 -16.88 3.24
N GLY A 196 -0.84 -16.00 4.23
CA GLY A 196 -0.99 -14.57 4.00
C GLY A 196 0.26 -14.02 3.33
N VAL A 197 0.09 -13.17 2.32
CA VAL A 197 1.18 -12.53 1.59
C VAL A 197 1.18 -11.05 1.94
N LEU A 198 2.33 -10.53 2.35
CA LEU A 198 2.60 -9.11 2.53
C LEU A 198 3.55 -8.65 1.42
N ILE A 199 3.03 -7.83 0.50
CA ILE A 199 3.85 -7.03 -0.40
C ILE A 199 4.25 -5.77 0.37
N TYR A 200 5.54 -5.46 0.35
CA TYR A 200 6.10 -4.30 1.03
C TYR A 200 7.11 -3.57 0.16
N ALA A 201 7.36 -2.29 0.45
CA ALA A 201 8.48 -1.54 -0.08
C ALA A 201 9.60 -1.53 0.96
N GLY A 202 10.84 -1.65 0.51
CA GLY A 202 12.03 -1.48 1.34
C GLY A 202 13.05 -0.58 0.68
N TRP A 203 13.84 0.12 1.46
CA TRP A 203 14.90 0.99 0.95
C TRP A 203 16.20 0.85 1.73
N ASP A 204 17.29 1.13 1.03
CA ASP A 204 18.65 1.09 1.57
C ASP A 204 19.11 2.47 2.08
N LYS A 205 20.34 2.55 2.56
CA LYS A 205 20.96 3.80 3.03
C LYS A 205 21.14 4.86 1.93
N LYS A 206 21.00 4.48 0.65
CA LYS A 206 21.01 5.38 -0.51
C LYS A 206 19.59 5.78 -0.94
N LEU A 207 18.57 5.36 -0.18
CA LEU A 207 17.15 5.60 -0.41
C LEU A 207 16.65 5.04 -1.75
N VAL A 208 17.28 3.98 -2.26
CA VAL A 208 16.74 3.24 -3.41
C VAL A 208 15.56 2.41 -2.93
N HIS A 209 14.34 2.71 -3.39
CA HIS A 209 13.15 1.98 -2.97
C HIS A 209 12.87 0.82 -3.91
N GLN A 210 12.66 -0.36 -3.34
CA GLN A 210 12.52 -1.64 -4.04
C GLN A 210 11.34 -2.44 -3.45
N GLY A 211 10.76 -3.34 -4.24
CA GLY A 211 9.64 -4.19 -3.82
C GLY A 211 10.08 -5.49 -3.18
N GLY A 212 9.55 -5.77 -2.00
CA GLY A 212 9.77 -6.97 -1.20
C GLY A 212 8.49 -7.79 -0.96
N VAL A 213 8.67 -9.07 -0.61
CA VAL A 213 7.57 -9.96 -0.22
C VAL A 213 7.91 -10.71 1.06
N ALA A 214 6.91 -10.83 1.92
CA ALA A 214 6.92 -11.69 3.09
C ALA A 214 5.65 -12.55 3.13
N LEU A 215 5.72 -13.70 3.77
CA LEU A 215 4.57 -14.54 4.10
C LEU A 215 4.34 -14.49 5.61
N PHE A 216 3.09 -14.43 6.01
CA PHE A 216 2.66 -14.53 7.39
C PHE A 216 1.71 -15.71 7.61
N SER A 217 1.69 -16.23 8.84
CA SER A 217 0.86 -17.36 9.21
C SER A 217 -0.63 -17.02 9.16
N MET A 218 -1.45 -17.97 8.68
CA MET A 218 -2.91 -17.85 8.71
C MET A 218 -3.50 -18.18 10.09
N GLU A 219 -2.70 -18.76 10.99
CA GLU A 219 -3.09 -19.01 12.38
C GLU A 219 -2.70 -17.84 13.28
N SER A 220 -1.52 -17.26 13.05
CA SER A 220 -0.94 -16.14 13.80
C SER A 220 -0.41 -15.07 12.84
N PRO A 221 -1.25 -14.11 12.39
CA PRO A 221 -0.86 -13.14 11.35
C PRO A 221 0.34 -12.23 11.69
N GLU A 222 0.71 -12.15 12.97
CA GLU A 222 1.93 -11.50 13.44
C GLU A 222 3.22 -12.27 13.15
N GLU A 223 3.14 -13.56 12.86
CA GLU A 223 4.30 -14.42 12.62
C GLU A 223 4.69 -14.41 11.14
N ILE A 224 5.83 -13.79 10.83
CA ILE A 224 6.45 -13.84 9.50
C ILE A 224 7.14 -15.20 9.32
N VAL A 225 6.56 -16.06 8.49
CA VAL A 225 7.06 -17.43 8.22
C VAL A 225 8.07 -17.47 7.08
N TYR A 226 8.11 -16.43 6.25
CA TYR A 226 9.09 -16.27 5.18
C TYR A 226 9.26 -14.81 4.83
N GLN A 227 10.50 -14.38 4.57
CA GLN A 227 10.78 -13.06 4.02
C GLN A 227 11.85 -13.21 2.94
N ARG A 228 11.56 -12.78 1.72
CA ARG A 228 12.53 -12.85 0.62
C ARG A 228 13.73 -11.94 0.92
N SER A 229 14.95 -12.44 0.70
CA SER A 229 16.19 -11.67 0.93
C SER A 229 16.53 -10.71 -0.21
N THR A 230 16.04 -10.98 -1.42
CA THR A 230 16.22 -10.15 -2.61
C THR A 230 14.93 -9.43 -2.98
N PRO A 231 15.00 -8.23 -3.59
CA PRO A 231 13.81 -7.56 -4.08
C PRO A 231 13.24 -8.31 -5.29
N PHE A 232 11.91 -8.37 -5.41
CA PHE A 232 11.25 -8.90 -6.61
C PHE A 232 11.04 -7.80 -7.68
N LEU A 233 11.14 -6.54 -7.28
CA LEU A 233 10.99 -5.35 -8.11
C LEU A 233 12.04 -4.31 -7.72
N GLU A 234 12.76 -3.76 -8.70
CA GLU A 234 13.79 -2.74 -8.50
C GLU A 234 13.76 -1.73 -9.66
N PRO A 235 14.18 -0.46 -9.45
CA PRO A 235 14.22 0.54 -10.51
C PRO A 235 15.25 0.16 -11.58
N LYS A 236 14.79 -0.13 -12.80
CA LYS A 236 15.65 -0.45 -13.96
C LYS A 236 15.44 0.52 -15.10
N GLU A 237 14.19 0.86 -15.35
CA GLU A 237 13.82 1.69 -16.48
C GLU A 237 14.12 3.16 -16.19
N SER A 238 14.34 3.96 -17.24
CA SER A 238 14.62 5.39 -17.08
C SER A 238 13.47 6.13 -16.37
N TRP A 239 12.22 5.70 -16.59
CA TRP A 239 11.04 6.29 -15.95
C TRP A 239 10.84 5.84 -14.49
N GLU A 240 11.59 4.84 -14.02
CA GLU A 240 11.67 4.45 -12.60
C GLU A 240 12.84 5.14 -11.88
N ARG A 241 13.88 5.50 -12.63
CA ARG A 241 15.07 6.20 -12.12
C ARG A 241 14.98 7.72 -12.21
N CYS A 242 14.11 8.25 -13.06
CA CYS A 242 13.94 9.68 -13.30
C CYS A 242 12.49 10.11 -13.07
N GLY A 243 12.28 10.99 -12.09
CA GLY A 243 10.98 11.57 -11.74
C GLY A 243 11.11 12.59 -10.62
N LYS A 244 10.02 12.79 -9.86
CA LYS A 244 10.02 13.73 -8.72
C LYS A 244 10.93 13.21 -7.61
N VAL A 245 10.90 11.90 -7.36
CA VAL A 245 11.83 11.21 -6.47
C VAL A 245 12.54 10.11 -7.28
N PRO A 246 13.82 10.24 -7.61
CA PRO A 246 14.52 9.25 -8.42
C PRO A 246 14.73 7.92 -7.69
N ASN A 247 14.86 6.83 -8.44
CA ASN A 247 15.14 5.48 -7.94
C ASN A 247 14.08 4.93 -6.96
N VAL A 248 12.80 5.15 -7.29
CA VAL A 248 11.67 4.67 -6.49
C VAL A 248 10.79 3.75 -7.31
N VAL A 249 10.57 2.53 -6.81
CA VAL A 249 9.43 1.67 -7.19
C VAL A 249 8.66 1.26 -5.94
N PHE A 250 7.34 1.45 -5.96
CA PHE A 250 6.49 1.29 -4.78
C PHE A 250 5.25 0.42 -5.09
N PRO A 251 5.29 -0.90 -4.83
CA PRO A 251 4.31 -1.88 -5.34
C PRO A 251 3.02 -1.95 -4.51
N THR A 252 2.21 -0.90 -4.54
CA THR A 252 0.98 -0.73 -3.74
C THR A 252 -0.27 -1.38 -4.32
N GLY A 253 -0.24 -1.79 -5.59
CA GLY A 253 -1.40 -2.38 -6.27
C GLY A 253 -1.19 -3.86 -6.52
N VAL A 254 -2.12 -4.69 -6.03
CA VAL A 254 -2.14 -6.13 -6.29
C VAL A 254 -3.46 -6.48 -6.96
N LEU A 255 -3.38 -7.05 -8.16
CA LEU A 255 -4.52 -7.61 -8.87
C LEU A 255 -4.35 -9.12 -9.00
N LYS A 256 -5.01 -9.85 -8.09
CA LYS A 256 -5.15 -11.31 -8.15
C LYS A 256 -6.50 -11.64 -8.77
N GLN A 257 -6.49 -12.27 -9.95
CA GLN A 257 -7.72 -12.67 -10.63
C GLN A 257 -8.08 -14.12 -10.29
N PRO A 258 -9.35 -14.43 -9.95
CA PRO A 258 -9.78 -15.80 -9.69
C PRO A 258 -9.41 -16.76 -10.83
N GLY A 259 -8.80 -17.89 -10.48
CA GLY A 259 -8.40 -18.93 -11.43
C GLY A 259 -7.23 -18.57 -12.36
N LYS A 260 -6.53 -17.45 -12.12
CA LYS A 260 -5.30 -17.09 -12.85
C LYS A 260 -4.08 -17.40 -12.01
N SER A 261 -3.05 -17.96 -12.64
CA SER A 261 -1.76 -18.25 -12.00
C SER A 261 -0.85 -17.02 -11.86
N LYS A 262 -1.18 -15.92 -12.55
CA LYS A 262 -0.42 -14.67 -12.49
C LYS A 262 -1.19 -13.60 -11.73
N ILE A 263 -0.42 -12.84 -10.96
CA ILE A 263 -0.82 -11.72 -10.14
C ILE A 263 -0.20 -10.47 -10.78
N ASN A 264 -1.01 -9.50 -11.18
CA ASN A 264 -0.51 -8.25 -11.72
C ASN A 264 -0.14 -7.33 -10.55
N ILE A 265 1.14 -6.95 -10.47
CA ILE A 265 1.63 -5.96 -9.51
C ILE A 265 1.69 -4.61 -10.22
N LEU A 266 1.03 -3.61 -9.63
CA LEU A 266 1.09 -2.22 -10.05
C LEU A 266 1.93 -1.44 -9.03
N TRP A 267 2.81 -0.57 -9.52
CA TRP A 267 3.68 0.23 -8.67
C TRP A 267 3.71 1.69 -9.07
N GLY A 268 3.83 2.56 -8.07
CA GLY A 268 4.30 3.92 -8.30
C GLY A 268 5.77 3.91 -8.68
N ALA A 269 6.16 4.71 -9.66
CA ALA A 269 7.53 4.83 -10.12
C ALA A 269 7.96 6.29 -10.20
N ALA A 270 9.08 6.56 -9.55
CA ALA A 270 9.70 7.87 -9.41
C ALA A 270 8.74 9.01 -9.03
N ASP A 271 7.71 8.71 -8.23
CA ASP A 271 6.61 9.61 -7.84
C ASP A 271 5.98 10.36 -9.01
N LYS A 272 5.82 9.66 -10.15
CA LYS A 272 5.35 10.29 -11.40
C LYS A 272 4.38 9.45 -12.19
N VAL A 273 4.65 8.15 -12.29
CA VAL A 273 3.90 7.24 -13.17
C VAL A 273 3.59 5.93 -12.47
N ILE A 274 2.65 5.17 -13.05
CA ILE A 274 2.31 3.82 -12.59
C ILE A 274 2.78 2.79 -13.61
N GLY A 275 3.60 1.85 -13.16
CA GLY A 275 4.00 0.64 -13.87
C GLY A 275 3.10 -0.55 -13.56
N GLU A 276 3.19 -1.59 -14.40
CA GLU A 276 2.49 -2.86 -14.18
C GLU A 276 3.29 -4.03 -14.79
N LYS A 277 3.31 -5.15 -14.06
CA LYS A 277 3.90 -6.41 -14.52
C LYS A 277 3.21 -7.60 -13.84
N PRO A 278 2.89 -8.67 -14.60
CA PRO A 278 2.40 -9.90 -14.03
C PRO A 278 3.54 -10.74 -13.46
N TYR A 279 3.28 -11.39 -12.31
CA TYR A 279 4.17 -12.32 -11.62
C TYR A 279 3.42 -13.61 -11.29
N THR A 280 4.09 -14.76 -11.29
CA THR A 280 3.60 -15.93 -10.55
C THR A 280 3.95 -15.81 -9.06
N ILE A 281 3.35 -16.64 -8.21
CA ILE A 281 3.71 -16.66 -6.80
C ILE A 281 5.18 -17.09 -6.61
N GLU A 282 5.66 -18.04 -7.42
CA GLU A 282 7.05 -18.50 -7.42
C GLU A 282 8.01 -17.37 -7.80
N GLU A 283 7.68 -16.57 -8.83
CA GLU A 283 8.46 -15.39 -9.22
C GLU A 283 8.52 -14.35 -8.10
N LEU A 284 7.41 -14.12 -7.37
CA LEU A 284 7.39 -13.24 -6.21
C LEU A 284 8.26 -13.79 -5.07
N LEU A 285 8.17 -15.07 -4.78
CA LEU A 285 8.93 -15.72 -3.70
C LEU A 285 10.39 -16.03 -4.08
N GLY A 286 10.77 -15.94 -5.36
CA GLY A 286 12.11 -16.28 -5.82
C GLY A 286 12.43 -17.76 -5.71
N ARG A 287 11.45 -18.62 -6.03
CA ARG A 287 11.56 -20.09 -6.01
C ARG A 287 11.23 -20.69 -7.37
#